data_AF-J7R1Q0-F1
#
_entry.id   AF-J7R1Q0-F1
#
_cell.length_a   1.000
_cell.length_b   1.000
_cell.length_c   1.000
_cell.angle_alpha   90.00
_cell.angle_beta   90.00
_cell.angle_gamma   90.00
#
_symmetry.space_group_name_H-M   'P 1'
#
loop_
_entity.id
_entity.type
_entity.pdbx_description
1 polymer ?
#
loop_
_entity_poly.entity_id
_entity_poly.type
_entity_poly.pdbx_seq_one_letter_code
_entity_poly.pdbx_strand_id
1 'polypeptide(L)' 'MSAMFGMPGLGDAGAAPKQPKSKFEQFKETPAYTVLLNGTLFVAGICFIQSPLMEMLAPQL' A
#
# COMPACT_ATOMS: atom_id res chain seq x y z
N MET A 1 0.44 50.48 10.97
CA MET A 1 1.29 49.27 11.15
C MET A 1 0.61 48.15 10.36
N SER A 2 0.70 48.25 9.03
CA SER A 2 -0.18 47.61 8.06
C SER A 2 0.62 46.75 7.08
N ALA A 3 1.71 46.14 7.55
CA ALA A 3 2.68 45.43 6.72
C ALA A 3 2.47 43.91 6.70
N MET A 4 1.21 43.44 6.76
CA MET A 4 0.86 42.01 6.66
C MET A 4 -0.37 41.76 5.78
N PHE A 5 -0.50 42.48 4.66
CA PHE A 5 -1.56 42.22 3.68
C PHE A 5 -1.11 42.57 2.26
N GLY A 6 -0.09 41.87 1.76
CA GLY A 6 0.40 42.16 0.40
C GLY A 6 1.58 41.35 -0.12
N MET A 7 1.84 40.14 0.38
CA MET A 7 2.87 39.27 -0.23
C MET A 7 2.20 38.18 -1.08
N PRO A 8 1.99 38.38 -2.39
CA PRO A 8 1.62 37.30 -3.30
C PRO A 8 2.82 36.37 -3.42
N GLY A 9 2.81 35.29 -2.66
CA GLY A 9 3.93 34.33 -2.63
C GLY A 9 4.04 33.45 -1.40
N LEU A 10 3.17 33.64 -0.39
CA LEU A 10 3.17 32.80 0.83
C LEU A 10 1.99 31.82 0.89
N GLY A 11 1.51 31.38 -0.28
CA GLY A 11 0.45 30.36 -0.42
C GLY A 11 0.97 28.94 -0.68
N ASP A 12 2.29 28.73 -0.74
CA ASP A 12 2.92 27.44 -1.09
C ASP A 12 3.95 26.98 -0.05
N ALA A 13 3.68 27.25 1.23
CA ALA A 13 4.39 26.57 2.30
C ALA A 13 3.93 25.11 2.38
N GLY A 14 4.50 24.23 1.53
CA GLY A 14 4.52 22.79 1.84
C GLY A 14 4.42 21.77 0.70
N ALA A 15 4.40 22.15 -0.58
CA ALA A 15 4.47 21.16 -1.65
C ALA A 15 5.92 21.00 -2.13
N ALA A 16 6.72 20.21 -1.40
CA ALA A 16 7.90 19.61 -2.00
C ALA A 16 7.48 18.95 -3.34
N PRO A 17 8.22 19.13 -4.45
CA PRO A 17 7.82 18.55 -5.73
C PRO A 17 7.66 17.05 -5.54
N LYS A 18 6.41 16.58 -5.59
CA LYS A 18 6.07 15.17 -5.41
C LYS A 18 6.74 14.47 -6.58
N GLN A 19 7.89 13.81 -6.32
CA GLN A 19 8.57 13.04 -7.34
C GLN A 19 7.53 12.15 -8.03
N PRO A 20 7.56 12.05 -9.37
CA PRO A 20 6.56 11.29 -10.10
C PRO A 20 6.54 9.87 -9.52
N LYS A 21 5.43 9.52 -8.84
CA LYS A 21 5.29 8.22 -8.16
C LYS A 21 5.61 7.11 -9.15
N SER A 22 6.36 6.11 -8.71
CA SER A 22 6.65 4.95 -9.55
C SER A 22 5.33 4.28 -9.98
N LYS A 23 5.30 3.68 -11.18
CA LYS A 23 4.12 2.95 -11.68
C LYS A 23 3.64 1.88 -10.71
N PHE A 24 4.57 1.28 -9.96
CA PHE A 24 4.25 0.32 -8.91
C PHE A 24 3.58 0.97 -7.69
N GLU A 25 4.02 2.16 -7.28
CA GLU A 25 3.37 2.90 -6.19
C GLU A 25 1.96 3.35 -6.59
N GLN A 26 1.80 3.80 -7.83
CA GLN A 26 0.48 4.12 -8.39
C GLN A 26 -0.42 2.88 -8.43
N PHE A 27 0.12 1.70 -8.79
CA PHE A 27 -0.63 0.45 -8.78
C PHE A 27 -1.08 0.02 -7.38
N LYS A 28 -0.20 0.13 -6.37
CA LYS A 28 -0.53 -0.19 -4.97
C LYS A 28 -1.66 0.66 -4.40
N GLU A 29 -1.84 1.88 -4.92
CA GLU A 29 -2.93 2.78 -4.55
C GLU A 29 -4.27 2.42 -5.20
N THR A 30 -4.28 1.48 -6.16
CA THR A 30 -5.52 1.04 -6.81
C THR A 30 -6.25 -0.03 -5.99
N PRO A 31 -7.59 -0.09 -6.06
CA PRO A 31 -8.36 -1.16 -5.43
C PRO A 31 -8.03 -2.56 -5.99
N ALA A 32 -7.53 -2.63 -7.23
CA ALA A 32 -7.11 -3.87 -7.86
C ALA A 32 -5.93 -4.54 -7.13
N TYR A 33 -5.02 -3.75 -6.54
CA TYR A 33 -3.91 -4.28 -5.75
C TYR A 33 -4.42 -5.10 -4.56
N THR A 34 -5.40 -4.59 -3.82
CA THR A 34 -6.01 -5.29 -2.69
C THR A 34 -6.70 -6.59 -3.11
N VAL A 35 -7.43 -6.58 -4.23
CA VAL A 35 -8.11 -7.78 -4.73
C VAL A 35 -7.09 -8.84 -5.15
N LEU A 36 -6.07 -8.46 -5.92
CA LEU A 36 -5.02 -9.38 -6.35
C LEU A 36 -4.20 -9.92 -5.17
N LEU A 37 -3.85 -9.07 -4.22
CA LEU A 37 -3.11 -9.46 -3.03
C LEU A 37 -3.89 -10.51 -2.23
N ASN A 38 -5.14 -10.21 -1.88
CA ASN A 38 -5.96 -11.14 -1.10
C ASN A 38 -6.31 -12.41 -1.88
N GLY A 39 -6.59 -12.29 -3.19
CA GLY A 39 -6.83 -13.46 -4.04
C GLY A 39 -5.62 -14.39 -4.09
N THR A 40 -4.41 -13.82 -4.21
CA THR A 40 -3.16 -14.59 -4.19
C THR A 40 -2.95 -15.27 -2.84
N LEU A 41 -3.16 -14.54 -1.73
CA LEU A 41 -3.03 -15.08 -0.38
C LEU A 41 -4.05 -16.20 -0.11
N PHE A 42 -5.26 -16.09 -0.63
CA PHE A 42 -6.29 -17.12 -0.49
C PHE A 42 -5.89 -18.42 -1.19
N VAL A 43 -5.45 -18.33 -2.45
CA VAL A 43 -4.97 -19.51 -3.20
C VAL A 43 -3.75 -20.12 -2.53
N ALA A 44 -2.80 -19.28 -2.08
CA ALA A 44 -1.65 -19.75 -1.33
C ALA A 44 -2.07 -20.48 -0.03
N GLY A 45 -3.06 -19.95 0.69
CA GLY A 45 -3.63 -20.59 1.87
C GLY A 45 -4.27 -21.95 1.57
N ILE A 46 -5.03 -22.08 0.48
CA ILE A 46 -5.60 -23.37 0.04
C ILE A 46 -4.48 -24.37 -0.27
N CYS A 47 -3.46 -23.96 -1.02
CA CYS A 47 -2.32 -24.82 -1.33
C CYS A 47 -1.58 -25.23 -0.05
N PHE A 48 -1.42 -24.31 0.91
CA PHE A 48 -0.76 -24.59 2.18
C PHE A 48 -1.54 -25.60 3.04
N ILE A 49 -2.86 -25.42 3.19
CA ILE A 49 -3.72 -26.32 3.98
C ILE A 49 -3.74 -27.73 3.39
N GLN A 50 -3.76 -27.85 2.07
CA GLN A 50 -3.72 -29.15 1.39
C GLN A 50 -2.29 -29.71 1.23
N SER A 51 -1.27 -28.96 1.63
CA SER A 51 0.11 -29.44 1.56
C SER A 51 0.48 -30.26 2.82
N PRO A 52 1.45 -31.17 2.71
CA PRO A 52 1.98 -31.92 3.86
C PRO A 52 2.59 -31.02 4.96
N LEU A 53 2.88 -29.75 4.66
CA LEU A 53 3.36 -28.79 5.67
C LEU A 53 2.31 -28.54 6.76
N MET A 54 1.02 -28.65 6.43
CA MET A 54 -0.04 -28.50 7.42
C MET A 54 -0.05 -29.68 8.41
N GLU A 55 0.28 -30.88 7.96
CA GLU A 55 0.38 -32.07 8.84
C GLU A 55 1.55 -31.96 9.83
N MET A 56 2.63 -31.27 9.46
CA MET A 56 3.73 -31.00 10.39
C MET A 56 3.34 -30.03 11.52
N LEU A 57 2.32 -29.21 11.31
CA LEU A 57 1.78 -28.30 12.31
C LEU A 57 0.71 -28.96 13.19
N ALA A 58 0.21 -30.13 12.80
CA ALA A 58 -0.77 -30.86 13.60
C ALA A 58 -0.10 -31.44 14.86
N PRO A 59 -0.72 -31.27 16.04
CA PRO A 59 -0.20 -31.89 17.26
C PRO A 59 -0.29 -33.42 17.14
N GLN A 60 0.84 -34.08 17.36
CA GLN A 60 0.92 -35.53 17.48
C GLN A 60 0.49 -35.90 18.91
N LEU A 61 -0.75 -36.35 19.06
CA LEU A 61 -1.28 -36.91 20.31
C LEU A 61 -0.84 -38.36 20.48
#